data_AF-A0A2C9CJ60-F1
#
_entry.id   AF-A0A2C9CJ60-F1
#
_cell.length_a   1.000
_cell.length_b   1.000
_cell.length_c   1.000
_cell.angle_alpha   90.00
_cell.angle_beta   90.00
_cell.angle_gamma   90.00
#
_symmetry.space_group_name_H-M   'P 1'
#
loop_
_entity.id
_entity.type
_entity.pdbx_description
1 polymer ?
#
loop_
_entity_poly.entity_id
_entity_poly.type
_entity_poly.pdbx_seq_one_letter_code
_entity_poly.pdbx_strand_id
1 'polypeptide(L)'
;MAYPVSELYDIAIKEGWDLPKEWHGYSQHSYETIPLPTKYISARGVLKFRDEAFCKYFKNAAYMMEGKFGKEVKEHIQEMTKTRLKRKILETGRYPFSE
;
A
#
# COMPACT_ATOMS: atom_id res chain seq x y z
N MET A 1 -6.08 -0.01 5.58
CA MET A 1 -6.78 -1.31 5.39
C MET A 1 -7.81 -1.41 6.48
N ALA A 2 -8.99 -1.97 6.20
CA ALA A 2 -9.89 -2.42 7.25
C ALA A 2 -9.41 -3.79 7.71
N TYR A 3 -8.66 -3.88 8.81
CA TYR A 3 -8.17 -5.18 9.30
C TYR A 3 -9.29 -5.94 10.00
N PRO A 4 -9.42 -7.28 9.83
CA PRO A 4 -10.38 -8.06 10.59
C PRO A 4 -10.26 -7.76 12.09
N VAL A 5 -11.39 -7.67 12.79
CA VAL A 5 -11.51 -7.28 14.22
C VAL A 5 -11.36 -5.77 14.50
N SER A 6 -11.02 -4.94 13.51
CA SER A 6 -11.04 -3.48 13.70
C SER A 6 -12.45 -2.89 13.49
N GLU A 7 -12.76 -1.79 14.19
CA GLU A 7 -14.01 -1.04 13.97
C GLU A 7 -14.18 -0.61 12.51
N LEU A 8 -13.08 -0.27 11.83
CA LEU A 8 -13.10 0.08 10.40
C LEU A 8 -13.53 -1.10 9.51
N TYR A 9 -13.24 -2.33 9.93
CA TYR A 9 -13.70 -3.53 9.24
C TYR A 9 -15.19 -3.75 9.44
N ASP A 10 -15.71 -3.56 10.66
CA ASP A 10 -17.15 -3.66 10.92
C ASP A 10 -17.92 -2.62 10.10
N ILE A 11 -17.39 -1.39 10.00
CA ILE A 11 -17.94 -0.34 9.13
C ILE A 11 -17.90 -0.78 7.66
N ALA A 12 -16.76 -1.30 7.19
CA ALA A 12 -16.62 -1.73 5.80
C ALA A 12 -17.60 -2.85 5.44
N ILE A 13 -17.85 -3.80 6.35
CA ILE A 13 -18.86 -4.85 6.17
C ILE A 13 -20.27 -4.26 6.12
N LYS A 14 -20.60 -3.36 7.06
CA LYS A 14 -21.93 -2.72 7.12
C LYS A 14 -22.23 -1.89 5.86
N GLU A 15 -21.24 -1.18 5.34
CA GLU A 15 -21.37 -0.32 4.16
C GLU A 15 -21.15 -1.09 2.83
N GLY A 16 -20.84 -2.39 2.89
CA GLY A 16 -20.64 -3.23 1.70
C GLY A 16 -19.39 -2.86 0.90
N TRP A 17 -18.33 -2.36 1.54
CA TRP A 17 -17.08 -2.04 0.86
C TRP A 17 -16.29 -3.28 0.48
N ASP A 18 -15.58 -3.21 -0.64
CA ASP A 18 -14.68 -4.27 -1.08
C ASP A 18 -13.55 -4.49 -0.08
N LEU A 19 -13.40 -5.74 0.34
CA LEU A 19 -12.37 -6.18 1.27
C LEU A 19 -11.57 -7.35 0.66
N PRO A 20 -10.30 -7.54 1.05
CA PRO A 20 -9.58 -8.75 0.70
C PRO A 20 -10.31 -10.02 1.18
N LYS A 21 -10.47 -11.01 0.29
CA LYS A 21 -11.08 -12.30 0.66
C LYS A 21 -10.10 -13.18 1.46
N GLU A 22 -8.81 -13.04 1.17
CA GLU A 22 -7.76 -13.85 1.78
C GLU A 22 -6.88 -13.01 2.71
N TRP A 23 -6.36 -13.64 3.77
CA TRP A 23 -5.54 -12.99 4.80
C TRP A 23 -4.33 -12.25 4.24
N HIS A 24 -3.65 -12.81 3.25
CA HIS A 24 -2.47 -12.19 2.64
C HIS A 24 -2.82 -10.89 1.90
N GLY A 25 -4.08 -10.69 1.48
CA GLY A 25 -4.52 -9.45 0.84
C GLY A 25 -4.61 -8.26 1.80
N TYR A 26 -4.60 -8.50 3.12
CA TYR A 26 -4.48 -7.47 4.14
C TYR A 26 -3.02 -7.02 4.37
N SER A 27 -2.03 -7.79 3.90
CA SER A 27 -0.61 -7.42 4.01
C SER A 27 -0.25 -6.30 3.03
N GLN A 28 0.40 -5.25 3.52
CA GLN A 28 0.76 -4.08 2.71
C GLN A 28 1.79 -4.38 1.61
N HIS A 29 2.63 -5.41 1.84
CA HIS A 29 3.67 -5.84 0.92
C HIS A 29 3.22 -6.98 -0.02
N SER A 30 2.02 -7.51 0.16
CA SER A 30 1.51 -8.60 -0.67
C SER A 30 1.29 -8.18 -2.13
N TYR A 31 1.48 -9.14 -3.03
CA TYR A 31 1.13 -9.00 -4.45
C TYR A 31 -0.38 -8.75 -4.63
N GLU A 32 -1.20 -9.30 -3.74
CA GLU A 32 -2.67 -9.26 -3.78
C GLU A 32 -3.25 -8.24 -2.80
N THR A 33 -2.44 -7.28 -2.35
CA THR A 33 -2.90 -6.23 -1.42
C THR A 33 -4.01 -5.39 -2.03
N ILE A 34 -5.07 -5.13 -1.25
CA ILE A 34 -6.20 -4.28 -1.66
C ILE A 34 -6.48 -3.27 -0.55
N PRO A 35 -6.04 -2.01 -0.68
CA PRO A 35 -6.44 -0.96 0.24
C PRO A 35 -7.91 -0.58 0.06
N LEU A 36 -8.47 0.07 1.07
CA LEU A 36 -9.79 0.67 0.91
C LEU A 36 -9.69 1.81 -0.13
N PRO A 37 -10.74 1.99 -0.97
CA PRO A 37 -10.86 3.19 -1.78
C PRO A 37 -11.09 4.42 -0.90
N THR A 38 -10.95 5.59 -1.50
CA THR A 38 -11.47 6.84 -0.92
C THR A 38 -12.79 7.20 -1.59
N LYS A 39 -13.41 8.30 -1.16
CA LYS A 39 -14.59 8.87 -1.84
C LYS A 39 -14.35 9.19 -3.33
N TYR A 40 -13.11 9.38 -3.76
CA TYR A 40 -12.77 9.87 -5.09
C TYR A 40 -11.82 8.96 -5.88
N ILE A 41 -11.09 8.06 -5.22
CA ILE A 41 -10.04 7.26 -5.83
C ILE A 41 -10.29 5.79 -5.50
N SER A 42 -10.28 4.94 -6.53
CA SER A 42 -10.40 3.49 -6.37
C SER A 42 -9.22 2.89 -5.59
N ALA A 43 -9.39 1.67 -5.06
CA ALA A 43 -8.31 0.95 -4.39
C ALA A 43 -7.05 0.82 -5.27
N ARG A 44 -7.24 0.59 -6.58
CA ARG A 44 -6.17 0.58 -7.59
C ARG A 44 -5.41 1.91 -7.60
N GLY A 45 -6.12 3.04 -7.63
CA GLY A 45 -5.53 4.37 -7.64
C GLY A 45 -4.81 4.70 -6.34
N VAL A 46 -5.41 4.36 -5.19
CA VAL A 46 -4.80 4.53 -3.86
C VAL A 46 -3.50 3.73 -3.77
N LEU A 47 -3.51 2.46 -4.20
CA LEU A 47 -2.34 1.60 -4.16
C LEU A 47 -1.22 2.10 -5.07
N LYS A 48 -1.56 2.50 -6.30
CA LYS A 48 -0.60 3.10 -7.23
C LYS A 48 0.05 4.34 -6.63
N PHE A 49 -0.77 5.28 -6.13
CA PHE A 49 -0.29 6.51 -5.54
C PHE A 49 0.63 6.24 -4.35
N ARG A 50 0.25 5.36 -3.43
CA ARG A 50 1.04 5.00 -2.24
C ARG A 50 2.43 4.52 -2.62
N ASP A 51 2.49 3.56 -3.54
CA ASP A 51 3.75 2.92 -3.95
C ASP A 51 4.65 3.93 -4.70
N GLU A 52 4.07 4.78 -5.55
CA GLU A 52 4.80 5.86 -6.24
C GLU A 52 5.28 6.95 -5.26
N ALA A 53 4.45 7.35 -4.31
CA ALA A 53 4.75 8.37 -3.31
C ALA A 53 5.92 7.95 -2.42
N PHE A 54 5.93 6.71 -1.93
CA PHE A 54 7.06 6.17 -1.16
C PHE A 54 8.38 6.35 -1.92
N CYS A 55 8.37 5.94 -3.18
CA CYS A 55 9.56 5.99 -4.02
C CYS A 55 10.01 7.41 -4.34
N LYS A 56 9.07 8.30 -4.69
CA LYS A 56 9.37 9.70 -5.00
C LYS A 56 9.91 10.42 -3.78
N TYR A 57 9.33 10.15 -2.61
CA TYR A 57 9.67 10.81 -1.37
C TYR A 57 11.05 10.39 -0.86
N PHE A 58 11.31 9.09 -0.77
CA PHE A 58 12.55 8.57 -0.20
C PHE A 58 13.73 8.54 -1.17
N LYS A 59 13.52 8.76 -2.47
CA LYS A 59 14.61 9.05 -3.42
C LYS A 59 15.08 10.51 -3.38
N ASN A 60 14.32 11.41 -2.75
CA ASN A 60 14.69 12.81 -2.69
C ASN A 60 15.70 13.08 -1.57
N ALA A 61 16.90 13.54 -1.95
CA ALA A 61 17.99 13.85 -1.03
C ALA A 61 17.65 14.95 0.01
N ALA A 62 16.69 15.82 -0.28
CA ALA A 62 16.27 16.87 0.65
C ALA A 62 15.50 16.33 1.87
N TYR A 63 14.91 15.13 1.77
CA TYR A 63 14.14 14.51 2.86
C TYR A 63 14.97 13.50 3.69
N MET A 64 16.29 13.60 3.63
CA MET A 64 17.16 12.62 4.26
C MET A 64 17.20 12.82 5.77
N MET A 65 16.73 11.81 6.50
CA MET A 65 16.69 11.82 7.96
C MET A 65 18.05 11.51 8.61
N GLU A 66 19.14 11.58 7.86
CA GLU A 66 20.51 11.27 8.32
C GLU A 66 20.88 12.10 9.56
N GLY A 67 20.50 13.37 9.62
CA GLY A 67 20.72 14.22 10.79
C GLY A 67 19.96 13.80 12.05
N LYS A 68 18.94 12.94 11.93
CA LYS A 68 18.13 12.43 13.06
C LYS A 68 18.41 10.97 13.41
N PHE A 69 18.61 10.12 12.39
CA PHE A 69 18.70 8.67 12.55
C PHE A 69 20.04 8.08 12.06
N GLY A 70 20.95 8.92 11.58
CA GLY A 70 22.26 8.50 11.09
C GLY A 70 22.26 7.97 9.66
N LYS A 71 23.47 7.68 9.18
CA LYS A 71 23.74 7.27 7.80
C LYS A 71 23.18 5.88 7.46
N GLU A 72 23.26 4.93 8.38
CA GLU A 72 22.81 3.55 8.16
C GLU A 72 21.32 3.47 7.80
N VAL A 73 20.47 4.23 8.50
CA VAL A 73 19.03 4.29 8.23
C VAL A 73 18.74 4.90 6.87
N LYS A 74 19.49 5.95 6.49
CA LYS A 74 19.39 6.54 5.14
C LYS A 74 19.73 5.51 4.06
N GLU A 75 20.85 4.80 4.21
CA GLU A 75 21.28 3.79 3.23
C GLU A 75 20.27 2.64 3.13
N HIS A 76 19.75 2.18 4.27
CA HIS A 76 18.72 1.14 4.29
C HIS A 76 17.44 1.57 3.57
N ILE A 77 16.97 2.81 3.80
CA ILE A 77 15.79 3.34 3.10
C ILE A 77 16.07 3.46 1.60
N GLN A 78 17.23 3.97 1.21
CA GLN A 78 17.62 4.07 -0.20
C GLN A 78 17.64 2.70 -0.88
N GLU A 79 18.13 1.67 -0.20
CA GLU A 79 18.09 0.29 -0.66
C GLU A 79 16.65 -0.19 -0.89
N MET A 80 15.74 0.03 0.07
CA MET A 80 14.32 -0.31 -0.11
C MET A 80 13.71 0.34 -1.36
N THR A 81 14.10 1.59 -1.68
CA THR A 81 13.58 2.28 -2.88
C THR A 81 14.06 1.71 -4.22
N LYS A 82 15.03 0.79 -4.23
CA LYS A 82 15.48 0.09 -5.45
C LYS A 82 14.47 -0.96 -5.89
N THR A 83 13.74 -1.56 -4.96
CA THR A 83 12.70 -2.54 -5.26
C THR A 83 11.38 -1.86 -5.58
N ARG A 84 10.67 -2.38 -6.59
CA ARG A 84 9.28 -2.01 -6.87
C ARG A 84 8.40 -3.22 -6.60
N LEU A 85 7.43 -3.05 -5.70
CA LEU A 85 6.49 -4.10 -5.37
C LEU A 85 5.53 -4.30 -6.54
N LYS A 86 5.48 -5.53 -7.07
CA LYS A 86 4.50 -5.93 -8.07
C LYS A 86 3.13 -6.01 -7.43
N ARG A 87 2.08 -5.64 -8.15
CA ARG A 87 0.70 -5.61 -7.65
C ARG A 87 -0.26 -6.20 -8.65
N LYS A 88 -0.99 -7.24 -8.26
CA LYS A 88 -1.99 -7.91 -9.11
C LYS A 88 -3.00 -6.91 -9.69
N ILE A 89 -3.59 -6.08 -8.84
CA ILE A 89 -4.60 -5.09 -9.26
C ILE A 89 -4.03 -3.99 -10.18
N LEU A 90 -2.72 -3.74 -10.19
CA LEU A 90 -2.09 -2.78 -11.13
C LEU A 90 -1.76 -3.44 -12.47
N GLU A 91 -1.29 -4.69 -12.44
CA GLU A 91 -0.86 -5.44 -13.63
C GLU A 91 -2.05 -5.98 -14.44
N THR A 92 -3.04 -6.58 -13.79
CA THR A 92 -4.15 -7.26 -14.49
C THR A 92 -5.40 -6.41 -14.62
N GLY A 93 -5.51 -5.33 -13.84
CA GLY A 93 -6.74 -4.53 -13.75
C GLY A 93 -7.90 -5.24 -13.04
N ARG A 94 -7.73 -6.52 -12.70
CA ARG A 94 -8.72 -7.30 -11.97
C ARG A 94 -8.46 -7.18 -10.48
N TYR A 95 -9.54 -7.07 -9.72
CA TYR A 95 -9.41 -7.33 -8.30
C TYR A 95 -9.03 -8.80 -8.13
N PRO A 96 -8.11 -9.14 -7.22
CA PRO A 96 -7.68 -10.52 -6.97
C PRO A 96 -8.82 -11.52 -6.77
N PHE A 97 -10.02 -11.01 -6.49
CA PHE A 97 -11.19 -11.73 -6.01
C PHE A 97 -12.48 -11.43 -6.77
N SER A 98 -12.43 -10.64 -7.86
CA SER A 98 -13.55 -10.50 -8.81
C SER A 98 -13.45 -11.63 -9.84
N GLU A 99 -14.54 -12.39 -10.04
CA GLU A 99 -14.64 -13.35 -11.15
C GLU A 99 -14.46 -12.67 -12.51
#